data_AF-A0A3B6GQ26-F1
#
_entry.id   AF-A0A3B6GQ26-F1
#
_cell.length_a   1.000
_cell.length_b   1.000
_cell.length_c   1.000
_cell.angle_alpha   90.00
_cell.angle_beta   90.00
_cell.angle_gamma   90.00
#
_symmetry.space_group_name_H-M   'P 1'
#
loop_
_entity.id
_entity.type
_entity.pdbx_description
1 polymer ?
#
loop_
_entity_poly.entity_id
_entity_poly.type
_entity_poly.pdbx_seq_one_letter_code
_entity_poly.pdbx_strand_id
1 'polypeptide(L)'
;MIRCCCIHVWTSGFVDMYDVPHFIKTLKYDVRIVMSVPKITAHGKSKKLRAYKIEPPRDAPVTWYRTTALEKLRKYGAIYLTPFSHRLAEEIDDPELQRLRCRVNYHALQFKPNIMKTSSDIVNKLRSEGHFMSIHLRFELDMLAYAGCIDIFTPKEQEILLKYREENFANKTLVYKKRRLIGKCPLTPEEVGLIIRAMGFDNTTRIYLASGKLFGGERFMKPFKAMFPRLENNSMIGSGKLEEDNRGLARSAVDYMVCLLSDIFMPTYDGPSNFANNLMGHRLYYGFRTTITPNRKALAPIFMDMEEGRASGYEERIRQVMFNTHFGAPHKRIHPESFYTNSWPECFCQMKAGNQADRCPPDNVNDVLESQFQNKEDVEAEATNQTDSNSSMETGV
;
A
#
# COMPACT_ATOMS: atom_id res chain seq x y z
N MET A 1 3.18 -26.32 14.35
CA MET A 1 3.11 -24.94 13.83
C MET A 1 4.47 -24.27 14.05
N ILE A 2 4.92 -23.39 13.14
CA ILE A 2 6.20 -22.69 13.26
C ILE A 2 6.18 -21.85 14.54
N ARG A 3 7.02 -22.18 15.52
CA ARG A 3 7.00 -21.55 16.86
C ARG A 3 7.84 -20.28 16.96
N CYS A 4 8.58 -19.93 15.91
CA CYS A 4 9.49 -18.79 15.91
C CYS A 4 9.65 -18.21 14.50
N CYS A 5 9.53 -16.90 14.36
CA CYS A 5 9.80 -16.15 13.13
C CYS A 5 11.00 -15.21 13.36
N CYS A 6 11.87 -15.07 12.36
CA CYS A 6 13.01 -14.16 12.44
C CYS A 6 12.79 -12.98 11.48
N ILE A 7 12.85 -11.76 12.00
CA ILE A 7 12.95 -10.56 11.16
C ILE A 7 14.38 -10.50 10.62
N HIS A 8 14.55 -10.52 9.30
CA HIS A 8 15.88 -10.41 8.71
C HIS A 8 16.27 -8.93 8.59
N VAL A 9 16.99 -8.44 9.60
CA VAL A 9 17.31 -7.01 9.81
C VAL A 9 18.19 -6.41 8.71
N TRP A 10 19.06 -7.18 8.06
CA TRP A 10 20.16 -6.60 7.29
C TRP A 10 19.86 -6.33 5.81
N THR A 11 18.74 -6.84 5.26
CA THR A 11 18.43 -6.67 3.82
C THR A 11 17.00 -6.24 3.52
N SER A 12 16.06 -6.37 4.45
CA SER A 12 14.62 -6.25 4.17
C SER A 12 14.05 -4.83 4.14
N GLY A 13 14.73 -3.84 4.75
CA GLY A 13 14.17 -2.49 4.95
C GLY A 13 13.03 -2.43 5.99
N PHE A 14 12.65 -3.57 6.58
CA PHE A 14 11.52 -3.65 7.51
C PHE A 14 11.75 -2.81 8.77
N VAL A 15 12.96 -2.87 9.32
CA VAL A 15 13.36 -2.11 10.52
C VAL A 15 13.47 -0.62 10.23
N ASP A 16 13.65 -0.23 8.97
CA ASP A 16 13.75 1.16 8.56
C ASP A 16 12.37 1.82 8.53
N MET A 17 11.33 1.06 8.16
CA MET A 17 9.96 1.56 7.97
C MET A 17 9.04 1.37 9.17
N TYR A 18 9.11 0.22 9.86
CA TYR A 18 8.10 -0.17 10.84
C TYR A 18 8.59 -0.05 12.29
N ASP A 19 7.66 0.20 13.21
CA ASP A 19 7.86 0.10 14.65
C ASP A 19 8.00 -1.38 15.05
N VAL A 20 9.24 -1.87 15.02
CA VAL A 20 9.56 -3.27 15.35
C VAL A 20 9.23 -3.64 16.80
N PRO A 21 9.53 -2.80 17.82
CA PRO A 21 9.06 -3.05 19.19
C PRO A 21 7.55 -3.27 19.29
N HIS A 22 6.74 -2.41 18.66
CA HIS A 22 5.29 -2.56 18.60
C HIS A 22 4.87 -3.85 17.90
N PHE A 23 5.49 -4.16 16.75
CA PHE A 23 5.21 -5.38 15.99
C PHE A 23 5.45 -6.66 16.83
N ILE A 24 6.59 -6.74 17.53
CA ILE A 24 6.92 -7.88 18.40
C ILE A 24 5.97 -7.94 19.60
N LYS A 25 5.66 -6.81 20.23
CA LYS A 25 4.76 -6.74 21.39
C LYS A 25 3.34 -7.17 21.02
N THR A 26 2.85 -6.77 19.86
CA THR A 26 1.49 -7.07 19.37
C THR A 26 1.30 -8.56 19.08
N LEU A 27 2.34 -9.23 18.58
CA LEU A 27 2.27 -10.63 18.14
C LEU A 27 2.83 -11.63 19.16
N LYS A 28 3.23 -11.18 20.37
CA LYS A 28 3.94 -11.99 21.37
C LYS A 28 3.23 -13.28 21.80
N TYR A 29 1.89 -13.31 21.70
CA TYR A 29 1.08 -14.48 22.05
C TYR A 29 0.77 -15.38 20.84
N ASP A 30 0.97 -14.89 19.62
CA ASP A 30 0.68 -15.64 18.40
C ASP A 30 1.94 -16.35 17.87
N VAL A 31 3.07 -15.63 17.84
CA VAL A 31 4.34 -16.12 17.32
C VAL A 31 5.51 -15.47 18.04
N ARG A 32 6.50 -16.28 18.43
CA ARG A 32 7.75 -15.74 18.97
C ARG A 32 8.53 -15.09 17.83
N ILE A 33 8.79 -13.80 17.92
CA ILE A 33 9.57 -13.08 16.91
C ILE A 33 10.95 -12.75 17.48
N VAL A 34 12.00 -13.01 16.69
CA VAL A 34 13.39 -12.72 17.04
C VAL A 34 14.07 -11.86 15.96
N MET A 35 15.03 -11.04 16.37
CA MET A 35 15.78 -10.14 15.47
C MET A 35 16.92 -10.84 14.73
N SER A 36 17.32 -12.03 15.19
CA SER A 36 18.37 -12.80 14.53
C SER A 36 18.18 -14.29 14.75
N VAL A 37 18.63 -15.08 13.78
CA VAL A 37 18.65 -16.54 13.90
C VAL A 37 19.64 -16.93 15.00
N PRO A 38 19.28 -17.83 15.93
CA PRO A 38 20.15 -18.25 17.01
C PRO A 38 21.51 -18.76 16.52
N LYS A 39 22.56 -18.48 17.30
CA LYS A 39 23.88 -19.10 17.11
C LYS A 39 23.86 -20.50 17.71
N ILE A 40 24.46 -21.47 17.02
CA ILE A 40 24.62 -22.83 17.52
C ILE A 40 26.05 -22.97 18.02
N THR A 41 26.19 -23.38 19.28
CA THR A 41 27.49 -23.70 19.88
C THR A 41 27.71 -25.21 19.77
N ALA A 42 28.73 -25.62 19.03
CA ALA A 42 29.17 -27.01 18.97
C ALA A 42 30.69 -27.05 19.23
N HIS A 43 31.14 -27.91 20.14
CA HIS A 43 32.56 -28.07 20.51
C HIS A 43 33.27 -26.74 20.81
N GLY A 44 32.67 -25.87 21.63
CA GLY A 44 33.25 -24.57 22.02
C GLY A 44 33.32 -23.52 20.91
N LYS A 45 32.88 -23.83 19.68
CA LYS A 45 32.85 -22.89 18.56
C LYS A 45 31.40 -22.50 18.25
N SER A 46 31.11 -21.21 18.36
CA SER A 46 29.81 -20.64 17.98
C SER A 46 29.75 -20.42 16.47
N LYS A 47 28.83 -21.09 15.77
CA LYS A 47 28.54 -20.87 14.34
C LYS A 47 27.15 -20.27 14.15
N LYS A 48 27.01 -19.32 13.23
CA LYS A 48 25.69 -18.82 12.80
C LYS A 48 24.95 -19.94 12.07
N LEU A 49 23.73 -20.25 12.49
CA LEU A 49 22.89 -21.20 11.76
C LEU A 49 22.53 -20.60 10.39
N ARG A 50 22.88 -21.30 9.31
CA ARG A 50 22.53 -20.88 7.96
C ARG A 50 21.14 -21.39 7.61
N ALA A 51 20.21 -20.48 7.34
CA ALA A 51 18.86 -20.84 6.93
C ALA A 51 18.88 -21.54 5.57
N TYR A 52 18.16 -22.67 5.46
CA TYR A 52 17.97 -23.39 4.22
C TYR A 52 16.96 -22.66 3.34
N LYS A 53 17.36 -22.26 2.14
CA LYS A 53 16.48 -21.54 1.21
C LYS A 53 15.44 -22.52 0.65
N ILE A 54 14.18 -22.12 0.67
CA ILE A 54 13.08 -22.87 0.07
C ILE A 54 12.16 -21.89 -0.66
N GLU A 55 11.63 -22.34 -1.79
CA GLU A 55 10.76 -21.56 -2.65
C GLU A 55 9.34 -22.09 -2.54
N PRO A 56 8.43 -21.40 -1.83
CA PRO A 56 7.03 -21.80 -1.80
C PRO A 56 6.43 -21.68 -3.20
N PRO A 57 5.50 -22.57 -3.59
CA PRO A 57 4.72 -22.35 -4.81
C PRO A 57 3.91 -21.05 -4.68
N ARG A 58 3.45 -20.52 -5.81
CA ARG A 58 2.51 -19.39 -5.79
C ARG A 58 1.22 -19.85 -5.13
N ASP A 59 0.66 -19.01 -4.25
CA ASP A 59 -0.57 -19.25 -3.51
C ASP A 59 -0.56 -20.59 -2.76
N ALA A 60 0.58 -20.91 -2.10
CA ALA A 60 0.79 -22.20 -1.47
C ALA A 60 -0.28 -22.47 -0.39
N PRO A 61 -0.89 -23.66 -0.39
CA PRO A 61 -1.87 -24.02 0.63
C PRO A 61 -1.19 -24.17 1.99
N VAL A 62 -1.97 -24.01 3.06
CA VAL A 62 -1.51 -24.22 4.45
C VAL A 62 -0.87 -25.60 4.63
N THR A 63 -1.35 -26.62 3.91
CA THR A 63 -0.79 -27.98 3.93
C THR A 63 0.68 -28.01 3.52
N TRP A 64 1.10 -27.23 2.52
CA TRP A 64 2.50 -27.17 2.08
C TRP A 64 3.43 -26.67 3.19
N TYR A 65 2.97 -25.70 3.99
CA TYR A 65 3.73 -25.22 5.14
C TYR A 65 3.78 -26.25 6.28
N ARG A 66 2.69 -27.00 6.48
CA ARG A 66 2.58 -28.05 7.50
C ARG A 66 3.34 -29.34 7.12
N THR A 67 3.66 -29.55 5.84
CA THR A 67 4.40 -30.71 5.34
C THR A 67 5.81 -30.32 4.86
N THR A 68 5.94 -29.84 3.63
CA THR A 68 7.21 -29.57 2.94
C THR A 68 8.08 -28.59 3.72
N ALA A 69 7.54 -27.43 4.10
CA ALA A 69 8.32 -26.42 4.82
C ALA A 69 8.71 -26.91 6.22
N LEU A 70 7.80 -27.59 6.92
CA LEU A 70 8.05 -28.13 8.26
C LEU A 70 9.12 -29.24 8.24
N GLU A 71 9.12 -30.10 7.23
CA GLU A 71 10.15 -31.13 7.05
C GLU A 71 11.53 -30.48 6.90
N LYS A 72 11.67 -29.46 6.04
CA LYS A 72 12.94 -28.74 5.89
C LYS A 72 13.32 -27.99 7.16
N LEU A 73 12.36 -27.39 7.85
CA LEU A 73 12.62 -26.72 9.14
C LEU A 73 13.13 -27.70 10.19
N ARG A 74 12.57 -28.91 10.29
CA ARG A 74 13.05 -29.96 11.20
C ARG A 74 14.46 -30.45 10.83
N LYS A 75 14.75 -30.59 9.54
CA LYS A 75 16.04 -31.07 9.04
C LYS A 75 17.17 -30.05 9.21
N TYR A 76 16.90 -28.76 8.95
CA TYR A 76 17.92 -27.71 8.88
C TYR A 76 17.89 -26.73 10.06
N GLY A 77 16.88 -26.79 10.94
CA GLY A 77 16.69 -25.90 12.09
C GLY A 77 16.17 -24.51 11.75
N ALA A 78 16.54 -23.95 10.59
CA ALA A 78 16.03 -22.69 10.06
C ALA A 78 15.82 -22.77 8.55
N ILE A 79 14.74 -22.14 8.07
CA ILE A 79 14.44 -22.00 6.65
C ILE A 79 14.32 -20.52 6.27
N TYR A 80 14.64 -20.20 5.03
CA TYR A 80 14.45 -18.89 4.43
C TYR A 80 13.50 -19.03 3.25
N LEU A 81 12.29 -18.49 3.40
CA LEU A 81 11.27 -18.50 2.35
C LEU A 81 11.59 -17.39 1.34
N THR A 82 11.79 -17.75 0.07
CA THR A 82 12.10 -16.76 -0.97
C THR A 82 11.64 -17.22 -2.35
N PRO A 83 11.22 -16.30 -3.25
CA PRO A 83 10.78 -14.93 -2.95
C PRO A 83 9.47 -14.92 -2.15
N PHE A 84 9.13 -13.80 -1.51
CA PHE A 84 7.99 -13.69 -0.57
C PHE A 84 6.65 -13.25 -1.21
N SER A 85 6.63 -12.94 -2.50
CA SER A 85 5.42 -12.48 -3.20
C SER A 85 4.44 -13.63 -3.49
N HIS A 86 3.16 -13.44 -3.12
CA HIS A 86 2.05 -14.38 -3.40
C HIS A 86 2.33 -15.83 -2.97
N ARG A 87 2.75 -16.04 -1.72
CA ARG A 87 3.18 -17.37 -1.23
C ARG A 87 2.19 -18.12 -0.37
N LEU A 88 1.23 -17.44 0.26
CA LEU A 88 0.15 -18.08 1.01
C LEU A 88 -1.13 -18.01 0.18
N ALA A 89 -1.90 -19.09 0.16
CA ALA A 89 -3.22 -19.13 -0.48
C ALA A 89 -4.10 -17.95 -0.02
N GLU A 90 -4.83 -17.35 -0.96
CA GLU A 90 -5.70 -16.19 -0.66
C GLU A 90 -6.85 -16.59 0.26
N GLU A 91 -7.48 -17.73 -0.04
CA GLU A 91 -8.56 -18.33 0.73
C GLU A 91 -8.03 -19.41 1.68
N ILE A 92 -8.35 -19.26 2.97
CA ILE A 92 -7.90 -20.15 4.05
C ILE A 92 -9.07 -20.45 4.98
N ASP A 93 -9.43 -21.72 5.10
CA ASP A 93 -10.52 -22.21 5.96
C ASP A 93 -10.09 -22.43 7.43
N ASP A 94 -9.13 -21.65 7.92
CA ASP A 94 -8.61 -21.72 9.29
C ASP A 94 -8.82 -20.34 9.95
N PRO A 95 -9.86 -20.19 10.81
CA PRO A 95 -10.21 -18.90 11.41
C PRO A 95 -9.09 -18.27 12.23
N GLU A 96 -8.25 -19.09 12.88
CA GLU A 96 -7.13 -18.59 13.68
C GLU A 96 -6.03 -18.00 12.79
N LEU A 97 -5.78 -18.63 11.63
CA LEU A 97 -4.86 -18.09 10.64
C LEU A 97 -5.40 -16.81 10.00
N GLN A 98 -6.70 -16.75 9.70
CA GLN A 98 -7.32 -15.53 9.18
C GLN A 98 -7.25 -14.39 10.22
N ARG A 99 -7.59 -14.66 11.49
CA ARG A 99 -7.43 -13.69 12.59
C ARG A 99 -6.00 -13.17 12.69
N LEU A 100 -5.01 -14.05 12.58
CA LEU A 100 -3.60 -13.65 12.60
C LEU A 100 -3.24 -12.78 11.38
N ARG A 101 -3.73 -13.10 10.17
CA ARG A 101 -3.52 -12.26 8.98
C ARG A 101 -4.08 -10.85 9.18
N CYS A 102 -5.30 -10.74 9.69
CA CYS A 102 -5.93 -9.46 10.01
C CYS A 102 -5.12 -8.67 11.04
N ARG A 103 -4.72 -9.33 12.14
CA ARG A 103 -3.93 -8.70 13.21
C ARG A 103 -2.58 -8.19 12.70
N VAL A 104 -1.88 -9.01 11.91
CA VAL A 104 -0.59 -8.60 11.34
C VAL A 104 -0.78 -7.39 10.42
N ASN A 105 -1.73 -7.47 9.48
CA ASN A 105 -1.91 -6.45 8.45
C ASN A 105 -2.36 -5.10 8.98
N TYR A 106 -3.29 -5.08 9.96
CA TYR A 106 -3.97 -3.84 10.35
C TYR A 106 -3.62 -3.34 11.75
N HIS A 107 -3.00 -4.16 12.61
CA HIS A 107 -2.65 -3.77 13.98
C HIS A 107 -1.16 -3.85 14.29
N ALA A 108 -0.47 -4.90 13.84
CA ALA A 108 0.93 -5.10 14.17
C ALA A 108 1.87 -4.27 13.28
N LEU A 109 1.55 -4.15 11.98
CA LEU A 109 2.32 -3.32 11.05
C LEU A 109 1.99 -1.84 11.24
N GLN A 110 2.77 -1.16 12.07
CA GLN A 110 2.74 0.29 12.22
C GLN A 110 4.03 0.90 11.72
N PHE A 111 3.96 1.98 10.96
CA PHE A 111 5.16 2.74 10.58
C PHE A 111 5.79 3.38 11.81
N LYS A 112 7.08 3.71 11.71
CA LYS A 112 7.79 4.41 12.77
C LYS A 112 7.10 5.73 13.16
N PRO A 113 7.25 6.17 14.43
CA PRO A 113 6.63 7.41 14.92
C PRO A 113 6.93 8.64 14.05
N ASN A 114 8.15 8.79 13.55
CA ASN A 114 8.51 9.92 12.68
C ASN A 114 7.74 9.92 11.35
N ILE A 115 7.56 8.76 10.71
CA ILE A 115 6.76 8.62 9.48
C ILE A 115 5.30 8.96 9.79
N MET A 116 4.76 8.46 10.90
CA MET A 116 3.37 8.73 11.32
C MET A 116 3.15 10.21 11.61
N LYS A 117 4.08 10.87 12.31
CA LYS A 117 4.04 12.30 12.59
C LYS A 117 4.05 13.13 11.31
N THR A 118 5.01 12.91 10.42
CA THR A 118 5.07 13.64 9.14
C THR A 118 3.82 13.42 8.29
N SER A 119 3.28 12.20 8.27
CA SER A 119 2.05 11.90 7.54
C SER A 119 0.85 12.65 8.12
N SER A 120 0.77 12.73 9.45
CA SER A 120 -0.31 13.43 10.16
C SER A 120 -0.23 14.94 9.94
N ASP A 121 0.97 15.53 9.99
CA ASP A 121 1.19 16.96 9.69
C ASP A 121 0.71 17.32 8.28
N ILE A 122 1.04 16.49 7.28
CA ILE A 122 0.61 16.68 5.89
C ILE A 122 -0.92 16.61 5.79
N VAL A 123 -1.54 15.60 6.40
CA VAL A 123 -2.99 15.41 6.37
C VAL A 123 -3.70 16.57 7.08
N ASN A 124 -3.22 16.98 8.25
CA ASN A 124 -3.79 18.08 9.02
C ASN A 124 -3.71 19.40 8.25
N LYS A 125 -2.58 19.67 7.60
CA LYS A 125 -2.44 20.85 6.73
C LYS A 125 -3.45 20.80 5.57
N LEU A 126 -3.50 19.71 4.81
CA LEU A 126 -4.41 19.59 3.67
C LEU A 126 -5.88 19.74 4.10
N ARG A 127 -6.26 19.11 5.22
CA ARG A 127 -7.62 19.21 5.78
C ARG A 127 -7.96 20.58 6.34
N SER A 128 -6.99 21.31 6.88
CA SER A 128 -7.21 22.68 7.37
C SER A 128 -7.67 23.63 6.26
N GLU A 129 -7.33 23.30 5.02
CA GLU A 129 -7.81 24.04 3.85
C GLU A 129 -9.13 23.45 3.32
N GLY A 130 -9.43 22.19 3.60
CA GLY A 130 -10.71 21.52 3.29
C GLY A 130 -10.50 20.09 2.79
N HIS A 131 -11.56 19.47 2.26
CA HIS A 131 -11.45 18.10 1.74
C HIS A 131 -10.44 17.98 0.60
N PHE A 132 -9.78 16.82 0.53
CA PHE A 132 -8.80 16.52 -0.50
C PHE A 132 -8.89 15.07 -0.96
N MET A 133 -8.60 14.86 -2.24
CA MET A 133 -8.44 13.52 -2.79
C MET A 133 -6.96 13.18 -2.91
N SER A 134 -6.63 11.89 -2.86
CA SER A 134 -5.30 11.40 -3.18
C SER A 134 -5.32 10.48 -4.39
N ILE A 135 -4.30 10.61 -5.23
CA ILE A 135 -4.11 9.81 -6.44
C ILE A 135 -2.79 9.08 -6.33
N HIS A 136 -2.80 7.76 -6.44
CA HIS A 136 -1.59 6.97 -6.59
C HIS A 136 -1.31 6.72 -8.07
N LEU A 137 -0.39 7.49 -8.61
CA LEU A 137 -0.04 7.52 -10.03
C LEU A 137 1.16 6.61 -10.32
N ARG A 138 0.89 5.40 -10.81
CA ARG A 138 1.92 4.40 -11.14
C ARG A 138 2.35 4.50 -12.62
N PHE A 139 3.07 5.56 -12.94
CA PHE A 139 3.56 5.88 -14.29
C PHE A 139 5.10 5.95 -14.38
N GLU A 140 5.77 5.05 -13.67
CA GLU A 140 7.24 4.96 -13.60
C GLU A 140 7.80 3.96 -14.62
N LEU A 141 9.11 4.07 -14.86
CA LEU A 141 9.85 3.34 -15.88
C LEU A 141 9.67 1.81 -15.77
N ASP A 142 9.79 1.26 -14.56
CA ASP A 142 9.68 -0.17 -14.32
C ASP A 142 8.27 -0.71 -14.62
N MET A 143 7.24 0.06 -14.22
CA MET A 143 5.85 -0.29 -14.45
C MET A 143 5.49 -0.25 -15.94
N LEU A 144 5.93 0.80 -16.65
CA LEU A 144 5.67 0.97 -18.07
C LEU A 144 6.38 -0.10 -18.91
N ALA A 145 7.64 -0.39 -18.59
CA ALA A 145 8.42 -1.47 -19.21
C ALA A 145 7.80 -2.86 -18.95
N TYR A 146 7.31 -3.11 -17.73
CA TYR A 146 6.57 -4.33 -17.41
C TYR A 146 5.27 -4.43 -18.20
N ALA A 147 4.50 -3.33 -18.26
CA ALA A 147 3.20 -3.29 -18.90
C ALA A 147 3.29 -3.47 -20.42
N GLY A 148 4.39 -2.98 -21.03
CA GLY A 148 4.63 -2.98 -22.47
C GLY A 148 3.72 -2.03 -23.24
N CYS A 149 3.40 -0.88 -22.63
CA CYS A 149 2.52 0.12 -23.22
C CYS A 149 3.34 1.33 -23.66
N ILE A 150 4.09 1.17 -24.75
CA ILE A 150 5.19 2.09 -25.11
C ILE A 150 4.87 3.03 -26.29
N ASP A 151 3.84 2.75 -27.07
CA ASP A 151 3.55 3.46 -28.32
C ASP A 151 3.25 4.96 -28.12
N ILE A 152 2.82 5.36 -26.92
CA ILE A 152 2.56 6.77 -26.55
C ILE A 152 3.84 7.58 -26.28
N PHE A 153 5.00 6.93 -26.24
CA PHE A 153 6.29 7.56 -25.97
C PHE A 153 7.06 7.89 -27.25
N THR A 154 8.01 8.82 -27.18
CA THR A 154 8.91 9.13 -28.31
C THR A 154 9.81 7.94 -28.64
N PRO A 155 10.36 7.83 -29.86
CA PRO A 155 11.25 6.72 -30.23
C PRO A 155 12.42 6.51 -29.25
N LYS A 156 13.01 7.60 -28.75
CA LYS A 156 14.10 7.55 -27.75
C LYS A 156 13.64 7.01 -26.40
N GLU A 157 12.45 7.39 -25.95
CA GLU A 157 11.88 6.87 -24.70
C GLU A 157 11.45 5.40 -24.84
N GLN A 158 10.93 5.00 -26.01
CA GLN A 158 10.61 3.61 -26.31
C GLN A 158 11.85 2.72 -26.22
N GLU A 159 12.98 3.18 -26.77
CA GLU A 159 14.27 2.46 -26.67
C GLU A 159 14.67 2.22 -25.20
N ILE A 160 14.53 3.23 -24.34
CA ILE A 160 14.82 3.11 -22.90
C ILE A 160 13.91 2.07 -22.24
N LEU A 161 12.60 2.10 -22.52
CA LEU A 161 11.63 1.16 -21.96
C LEU A 161 11.88 -0.27 -22.43
N LEU A 162 12.20 -0.45 -23.72
CA LEU A 162 12.51 -1.75 -24.31
C LEU A 162 13.79 -2.34 -23.72
N LYS A 163 14.85 -1.54 -23.61
CA LYS A 163 16.11 -1.95 -23.00
C LYS A 163 15.92 -2.36 -21.54
N TYR A 164 15.25 -1.53 -20.74
CA TYR A 164 14.99 -1.87 -19.34
C TYR A 164 14.17 -3.16 -19.22
N ARG A 165 13.21 -3.38 -20.13
CA ARG A 165 12.42 -4.60 -20.14
C ARG A 165 13.26 -5.84 -20.38
N GLU A 166 14.13 -5.80 -21.39
CA GLU A 166 15.01 -6.91 -21.75
C GLU A 166 15.93 -7.30 -20.58
N GLU A 167 16.43 -6.31 -19.85
CA GLU A 167 17.33 -6.51 -18.71
C GLU A 167 16.62 -7.06 -17.45
N ASN A 168 15.33 -6.73 -17.24
CA ASN A 168 14.66 -6.94 -15.95
C ASN A 168 13.47 -7.92 -15.98
N PHE A 169 12.91 -8.23 -17.15
CA PHE A 169 11.70 -9.04 -17.26
C PHE A 169 11.84 -10.17 -18.28
N ALA A 170 11.08 -11.24 -18.04
CA ALA A 170 11.02 -12.36 -18.98
C ALA A 170 10.56 -11.90 -20.37
N ASN A 171 11.18 -12.49 -21.40
CA ASN A 171 10.84 -12.23 -22.78
C ASN A 171 9.36 -12.55 -23.04
N LYS A 172 8.64 -11.58 -23.61
CA LYS A 172 7.22 -11.68 -23.90
C LYS A 172 6.85 -10.67 -24.98
N THR A 173 6.15 -11.13 -26.00
CA THR A 173 5.57 -10.25 -27.03
C THR A 173 4.41 -9.45 -26.43
N LEU A 174 4.56 -8.13 -26.36
CA LEU A 174 3.55 -7.22 -25.86
C LEU A 174 3.14 -6.26 -26.98
N VAL A 175 1.84 -6.20 -27.28
CA VAL A 175 1.27 -5.32 -28.31
C VAL A 175 0.41 -4.28 -27.61
N TYR A 176 0.80 -3.00 -27.71
CA TYR A 176 0.16 -1.89 -27.01
C TYR A 176 -1.37 -1.91 -27.07
N LYS A 177 -1.97 -1.92 -28.27
CA LYS A 177 -3.44 -1.92 -28.43
C LYS A 177 -4.10 -3.10 -27.71
N LYS A 178 -3.54 -4.31 -27.82
CA LYS A 178 -4.07 -5.50 -27.13
C LYS A 178 -3.97 -5.36 -25.60
N ARG A 179 -2.88 -4.77 -25.11
CA ARG A 179 -2.63 -4.57 -23.66
C ARG A 179 -3.58 -3.53 -23.06
N ARG A 180 -3.85 -2.46 -23.80
CA ARG A 180 -4.78 -1.39 -23.41
C ARG A 180 -6.21 -1.92 -23.33
N LEU A 181 -6.66 -2.65 -24.35
CA LEU A 181 -8.00 -3.26 -24.40
C LEU A 181 -8.28 -4.30 -23.30
N ILE A 182 -7.25 -4.87 -22.67
CA ILE A 182 -7.41 -5.78 -21.51
C ILE A 182 -7.15 -5.07 -20.16
N GLY A 183 -7.07 -3.74 -20.16
CA GLY A 183 -6.91 -2.92 -18.96
C GLY A 183 -5.54 -3.09 -18.29
N LYS A 184 -4.49 -3.44 -19.03
CA LYS A 184 -3.17 -3.73 -18.46
C LYS A 184 -2.15 -2.61 -18.64
N CYS A 185 -2.52 -1.51 -19.30
CA CYS A 185 -1.74 -0.29 -19.35
C CYS A 185 -2.09 0.64 -18.18
N PRO A 186 -1.09 1.29 -17.54
CA PRO A 186 -1.33 2.44 -16.68
C PRO A 186 -2.07 3.56 -17.41
N LEU A 187 -2.92 4.27 -16.68
CA LEU A 187 -3.52 5.50 -17.19
C LEU A 187 -2.46 6.61 -17.24
N THR A 188 -2.49 7.42 -18.28
CA THR A 188 -1.68 8.65 -18.34
C THR A 188 -2.23 9.69 -17.35
N PRO A 189 -1.43 10.68 -16.90
CA PRO A 189 -1.96 11.74 -16.04
C PRO A 189 -3.10 12.51 -16.70
N GLU A 190 -3.04 12.72 -18.02
CA GLU A 190 -4.13 13.35 -18.77
C GLU A 190 -5.42 12.53 -18.70
N GLU A 191 -5.34 11.22 -18.96
CA GLU A 191 -6.50 10.30 -18.83
C GLU A 191 -7.10 10.33 -17.42
N VAL A 192 -6.25 10.34 -16.39
CA VAL A 192 -6.69 10.45 -15.00
C VAL A 192 -7.46 11.75 -14.79
N GLY A 193 -6.94 12.87 -15.26
CA GLY A 193 -7.60 14.17 -15.17
C GLY A 193 -8.94 14.21 -15.89
N LEU A 194 -9.03 13.63 -17.09
CA LEU A 194 -10.28 13.54 -17.85
C LEU A 194 -11.34 12.69 -17.12
N ILE A 195 -10.92 11.59 -16.48
CA ILE A 195 -11.82 10.73 -15.69
C ILE A 195 -12.45 11.51 -14.57
N ILE A 196 -11.64 12.16 -13.73
CA ILE A 196 -12.16 12.85 -12.54
C ILE A 196 -12.95 14.11 -12.93
N ARG A 197 -12.58 14.81 -14.02
CA ARG A 197 -13.40 15.89 -14.60
C ARG A 197 -14.79 15.40 -15.00
N ALA A 198 -14.88 14.28 -15.72
CA ALA A 198 -16.16 13.73 -16.14
C ALA A 198 -17.05 13.29 -14.96
N MET A 199 -16.42 12.94 -13.82
CA MET A 199 -17.09 12.63 -12.55
C MET A 199 -17.55 13.88 -11.77
N GLY A 200 -17.20 15.09 -12.22
CA GLY A 200 -17.64 16.35 -11.63
C GLY A 200 -16.59 17.09 -10.79
N PHE A 201 -15.35 16.59 -10.72
CA PHE A 201 -14.26 17.34 -10.08
C PHE A 201 -13.80 18.48 -10.98
N ASP A 202 -13.52 19.64 -10.39
CA ASP A 202 -13.07 20.83 -11.10
C ASP A 202 -11.69 21.32 -10.63
N ASN A 203 -11.24 22.44 -11.17
CA ASN A 203 -9.93 23.03 -10.87
C ASN A 203 -9.77 23.52 -9.41
N THR A 204 -10.83 23.51 -8.60
CA THR A 204 -10.78 23.86 -7.17
C THR A 204 -10.47 22.65 -6.29
N THR A 205 -10.55 21.43 -6.84
CA THR A 205 -10.26 20.17 -6.17
C THR A 205 -8.81 20.14 -5.70
N ARG A 206 -8.58 19.90 -4.40
CA ARG A 206 -7.24 19.64 -3.87
C ARG A 206 -6.85 18.19 -4.08
N ILE A 207 -5.67 17.99 -4.66
CA ILE A 207 -5.16 16.67 -4.99
C ILE A 207 -3.80 16.47 -4.35
N TYR A 208 -3.67 15.41 -3.55
CA TYR A 208 -2.40 14.86 -3.13
C TYR A 208 -1.94 13.79 -4.11
N LEU A 209 -0.77 13.96 -4.73
CA LEU A 209 -0.23 13.00 -5.70
C LEU A 209 0.87 12.14 -5.06
N ALA A 210 0.55 10.85 -4.88
CA ALA A 210 1.52 9.82 -4.52
C ALA A 210 2.07 9.18 -5.79
N SER A 211 3.34 9.44 -6.12
CA SER A 211 3.98 8.88 -7.31
C SER A 211 5.49 8.78 -7.13
N GLY A 212 6.09 7.74 -7.71
CA GLY A 212 7.53 7.73 -7.93
C GLY A 212 7.96 8.71 -9.03
N LYS A 213 9.18 8.53 -9.55
CA LYS A 213 9.68 9.32 -10.67
C LYS A 213 8.89 8.99 -11.94
N LEU A 214 8.04 9.93 -12.36
CA LEU A 214 7.21 9.80 -13.55
C LEU A 214 8.07 9.76 -14.83
N PHE A 215 7.87 8.73 -15.66
CA PHE A 215 8.57 8.61 -16.93
C PHE A 215 7.93 9.49 -18.01
N GLY A 216 8.74 10.28 -18.70
CA GLY A 216 8.29 11.35 -19.61
C GLY A 216 8.01 12.70 -18.94
N GLY A 217 8.09 12.78 -17.60
CA GLY A 217 8.11 14.01 -16.80
C GLY A 217 7.00 15.02 -17.11
N GLU A 218 7.38 16.30 -17.21
CA GLU A 218 6.45 17.42 -17.40
C GLU A 218 5.58 17.32 -18.65
N ARG A 219 6.00 16.59 -19.70
CA ARG A 219 5.17 16.40 -20.90
C ARG A 219 3.83 15.77 -20.55
N PHE A 220 3.83 14.75 -19.68
CA PHE A 220 2.61 14.08 -19.24
C PHE A 220 1.93 14.79 -18.08
N MET A 221 2.68 15.48 -17.21
CA MET A 221 2.09 16.17 -16.06
C MET A 221 1.44 17.50 -16.39
N LYS A 222 1.89 18.19 -17.45
CA LYS A 222 1.39 19.53 -17.81
C LYS A 222 -0.13 19.56 -18.08
N PRO A 223 -0.72 18.65 -18.87
CA PRO A 223 -2.18 18.62 -19.06
C PRO A 223 -2.94 18.41 -17.75
N PHE A 224 -2.44 17.51 -16.89
CA PHE A 224 -3.07 17.23 -15.60
C PHE A 224 -3.04 18.45 -14.67
N LYS A 225 -1.89 19.12 -14.53
CA LYS A 225 -1.74 20.35 -13.73
C LYS A 225 -2.59 21.50 -14.27
N ALA A 226 -2.81 21.57 -15.58
CA ALA A 226 -3.69 22.58 -16.18
C ALA A 226 -5.17 22.34 -15.81
N MET A 227 -5.60 21.08 -15.68
CA MET A 227 -6.94 20.75 -15.20
C MET A 227 -7.08 20.93 -13.67
N PHE A 228 -6.03 20.58 -12.91
CA PHE A 228 -6.03 20.57 -11.45
C PHE A 228 -4.80 21.31 -10.90
N PRO A 229 -4.87 22.65 -10.76
CA PRO A 229 -3.74 23.46 -10.32
C PRO A 229 -3.42 23.30 -8.83
N ARG A 230 -4.36 22.85 -7.99
CA ARG A 230 -4.17 22.60 -6.55
C ARG A 230 -3.62 21.20 -6.32
N LEU A 231 -2.39 20.99 -6.79
CA LEU A 231 -1.69 19.71 -6.74
C LEU A 231 -0.51 19.77 -5.77
N GLU A 232 -0.52 18.92 -4.76
CA GLU A 232 0.56 18.82 -3.77
C GLU A 232 1.08 17.39 -3.66
N ASN A 233 2.28 17.22 -3.10
CA ASN A 233 2.90 15.92 -2.81
C ASN A 233 3.80 16.02 -1.57
N ASN A 234 4.34 14.89 -1.08
CA ASN A 234 5.17 14.89 0.12
C ASN A 234 6.34 15.90 0.08
N SER A 235 6.94 16.12 -1.09
CA SER A 235 8.10 16.99 -1.26
C SER A 235 7.78 18.48 -1.19
N MET A 236 6.52 18.85 -1.45
CA MET A 236 6.04 20.23 -1.41
C MET A 236 5.51 20.62 -0.03
N ILE A 237 5.05 19.65 0.77
CA ILE A 237 4.36 19.89 2.03
C ILE A 237 5.26 19.69 3.25
N GLY A 238 6.16 18.70 3.22
CA GLY A 238 7.00 18.35 4.36
C GLY A 238 8.12 19.35 4.59
N SER A 239 8.02 20.18 5.64
CA SER A 239 9.11 21.04 6.14
C SER A 239 10.14 20.27 6.98
N GLY A 240 9.81 19.05 7.42
CA GLY A 240 10.72 18.17 8.13
C GLY A 240 11.62 17.42 7.16
N LYS A 241 12.94 17.50 7.36
CA LYS A 241 13.86 16.48 6.83
C LYS A 241 13.43 15.14 7.42
N LEU A 242 12.56 14.39 6.72
CA LEU A 242 12.58 12.93 6.85
C LEU A 242 14.06 12.58 6.68
N GLU A 243 14.68 12.03 7.74
CA GLU A 243 16.06 11.58 7.64
C GLU A 243 16.22 10.84 6.32
N GLU A 244 17.30 11.10 5.59
CA GLU A 244 17.59 10.43 4.34
C GLU A 244 17.69 8.92 4.62
N ASP A 245 16.56 8.24 4.55
CA ASP A 245 16.51 6.81 4.41
C ASP A 245 17.20 6.52 3.08
N ASN A 246 18.36 5.84 3.17
CA ASN A 246 19.21 5.46 2.04
C ASN A 246 18.46 4.76 0.90
N ARG A 247 17.19 4.32 1.12
CA ARG A 247 16.36 3.60 0.14
C ARG A 247 15.09 4.33 -0.29
N GLY A 248 14.81 5.52 0.22
CA GLY A 248 13.59 6.29 -0.12
C GLY A 248 12.27 5.62 0.30
N LEU A 249 12.31 4.62 1.19
CA LEU A 249 11.12 3.87 1.62
C LEU A 249 10.26 4.70 2.58
N ALA A 250 10.88 5.55 3.40
CA ALA A 250 10.17 6.46 4.30
C ALA A 250 9.17 7.36 3.56
N ARG A 251 9.53 7.91 2.38
CA ARG A 251 8.62 8.74 1.57
C ARG A 251 7.41 7.95 1.06
N SER A 252 7.63 6.72 0.61
CA SER A 252 6.54 5.85 0.17
C SER A 252 5.60 5.48 1.32
N ALA A 253 6.13 5.33 2.54
CA ALA A 253 5.33 5.10 3.73
C ALA A 253 4.48 6.34 4.11
N VAL A 254 5.04 7.55 3.97
CA VAL A 254 4.28 8.80 4.12
C VAL A 254 3.17 8.89 3.09
N ASP A 255 3.47 8.66 1.80
CA ASP A 255 2.47 8.64 0.73
C ASP A 255 1.35 7.65 1.02
N TYR A 256 1.69 6.46 1.54
CA TYR A 256 0.73 5.45 1.93
C TYR A 256 -0.23 5.96 3.00
N MET A 257 0.29 6.58 4.07
CA MET A 257 -0.53 7.10 5.17
C MET A 257 -1.39 8.30 4.75
N VAL A 258 -0.85 9.24 3.96
CA VAL A 258 -1.63 10.36 3.44
C VAL A 258 -2.77 9.84 2.55
N CYS A 259 -2.51 8.84 1.71
CA CYS A 259 -3.55 8.24 0.87
C CYS A 259 -4.54 7.36 1.66
N LEU A 260 -4.15 6.80 2.81
CA LEU A 260 -5.07 6.08 3.70
C LEU A 260 -6.06 7.07 4.34
N LEU A 261 -5.58 8.27 4.68
CA LEU A 261 -6.33 9.27 5.43
C LEU A 261 -7.09 10.26 4.55
N SER A 262 -6.84 10.32 3.24
CA SER A 262 -7.58 11.17 2.30
C SER A 262 -9.09 10.85 2.26
N ASP A 263 -9.91 11.84 1.91
CA ASP A 263 -11.36 11.67 1.78
C ASP A 263 -11.69 10.70 0.65
N ILE A 264 -10.98 10.83 -0.47
CA ILE A 264 -11.15 10.00 -1.67
C ILE A 264 -9.78 9.51 -2.12
N PHE A 265 -9.64 8.21 -2.36
CA PHE A 265 -8.44 7.61 -2.96
C PHE A 265 -8.71 7.09 -4.37
N MET A 266 -7.79 7.32 -5.30
CA MET A 266 -7.86 6.78 -6.66
C MET A 266 -6.52 6.19 -7.10
N PRO A 267 -6.41 4.86 -7.28
CA PRO A 267 -5.25 4.25 -7.93
C PRO A 267 -5.36 4.35 -9.45
N THR A 268 -4.26 4.68 -10.14
CA THR A 268 -4.22 4.73 -11.61
C THR A 268 -3.83 3.39 -12.25
N TYR A 269 -3.36 2.45 -11.42
CA TYR A 269 -2.96 1.11 -11.82
C TYR A 269 -3.06 0.13 -10.64
N ASP A 270 -3.97 -0.83 -10.77
CA ASP A 270 -4.23 -1.94 -9.84
C ASP A 270 -3.64 -3.28 -10.36
N GLY A 271 -2.60 -3.23 -11.20
CA GLY A 271 -1.86 -4.45 -11.58
C GLY A 271 -1.01 -4.99 -10.41
N PRO A 272 0.23 -5.48 -10.61
CA PRO A 272 1.09 -5.93 -9.51
C PRO A 272 1.60 -4.77 -8.60
N SER A 273 0.75 -3.79 -8.27
CA SER A 273 1.06 -2.72 -7.32
C SER A 273 0.65 -3.15 -5.91
N ASN A 274 1.63 -3.55 -5.10
CA ASN A 274 1.40 -3.82 -3.69
C ASN A 274 0.90 -2.58 -2.94
N PHE A 275 1.32 -1.37 -3.36
CA PHE A 275 0.89 -0.12 -2.74
C PHE A 275 -0.64 0.06 -2.86
N ALA A 276 -1.16 0.08 -4.09
CA ALA A 276 -2.58 0.31 -4.32
C ALA A 276 -3.43 -0.80 -3.69
N ASN A 277 -3.05 -2.06 -3.87
CA ASN A 277 -3.79 -3.21 -3.35
C ASN A 277 -3.87 -3.17 -1.82
N ASN A 278 -2.73 -3.07 -1.13
CA ASN A 278 -2.72 -3.01 0.33
C ASN A 278 -3.45 -1.79 0.86
N LEU A 279 -3.35 -0.64 0.18
CA LEU A 279 -4.01 0.58 0.62
C LEU A 279 -5.54 0.49 0.47
N MET A 280 -6.04 -0.09 -0.62
CA MET A 280 -7.47 -0.34 -0.79
C MET A 280 -8.01 -1.26 0.31
N GLY A 281 -7.32 -2.35 0.62
CA GLY A 281 -7.74 -3.24 1.72
C GLY A 281 -7.64 -2.56 3.10
N HIS A 282 -6.70 -1.65 3.29
CA HIS A 282 -6.57 -0.88 4.52
C HIS A 282 -7.67 0.18 4.67
N ARG A 283 -8.02 0.88 3.58
CA ARG A 283 -9.17 1.80 3.54
C ARG A 283 -10.50 1.07 3.73
N LEU A 284 -10.63 -0.15 3.21
CA LEU A 284 -11.78 -1.02 3.46
C LEU A 284 -11.89 -1.35 4.96
N TYR A 285 -10.78 -1.76 5.58
CA TYR A 285 -10.72 -2.09 7.00
C TYR A 285 -11.00 -0.89 7.92
N TYR A 286 -10.50 0.31 7.58
CA TYR A 286 -10.73 1.53 8.35
C TYR A 286 -12.03 2.26 7.95
N GLY A 287 -13.15 1.54 7.98
CA GLY A 287 -14.49 2.13 7.84
C GLY A 287 -14.93 2.36 6.39
N PHE A 288 -14.54 1.46 5.47
CA PHE A 288 -15.02 1.48 4.08
C PHE A 288 -14.79 2.82 3.36
N ARG A 289 -13.61 3.44 3.56
CA ARG A 289 -13.32 4.77 3.03
C ARG A 289 -13.41 4.82 1.50
N THR A 290 -13.96 5.91 0.99
CA THR A 290 -14.23 6.10 -0.44
C THR A 290 -13.00 5.85 -1.30
N THR A 291 -13.10 4.89 -2.22
CA THR A 291 -12.07 4.57 -3.19
C THR A 291 -12.68 4.51 -4.58
N ILE A 292 -12.14 5.29 -5.52
CA ILE A 292 -12.56 5.30 -6.93
C ILE A 292 -11.57 4.46 -7.73
N THR A 293 -11.99 3.31 -8.21
CA THR A 293 -11.15 2.43 -9.05
C THR A 293 -11.60 2.49 -10.50
N PRO A 294 -10.86 3.18 -11.39
CA PRO A 294 -11.24 3.28 -12.80
C PRO A 294 -11.24 1.92 -13.49
N ASN A 295 -12.31 1.59 -14.22
CA ASN A 295 -12.34 0.41 -15.06
C ASN A 295 -11.53 0.66 -16.34
N ARG A 296 -10.21 0.48 -16.25
CA ARG A 296 -9.26 0.72 -17.35
C ARG A 296 -9.59 -0.07 -18.61
N LYS A 297 -10.17 -1.26 -18.46
CA LYS A 297 -10.62 -2.08 -19.59
C LYS A 297 -11.80 -1.43 -20.32
N ALA A 298 -12.79 -0.93 -19.58
CA ALA A 298 -13.96 -0.27 -20.14
C ALA A 298 -13.64 1.14 -20.67
N LEU A 299 -12.64 1.82 -20.10
CA LEU A 299 -12.18 3.14 -20.54
C LEU A 299 -11.28 3.08 -21.78
N ALA A 300 -10.58 1.97 -22.01
CA ALA A 300 -9.60 1.84 -23.09
C ALA A 300 -10.14 2.21 -24.49
N PRO A 301 -11.35 1.78 -24.93
CA PRO A 301 -11.87 2.17 -26.23
C PRO A 301 -12.05 3.69 -26.38
N ILE A 302 -12.44 4.38 -25.30
CA ILE A 302 -12.65 5.83 -25.31
C ILE A 302 -11.33 6.55 -25.57
N PHE A 303 -10.29 6.20 -24.82
CA PHE A 303 -8.99 6.84 -24.98
C PHE A 303 -8.29 6.46 -26.27
N MET A 304 -8.48 5.24 -26.77
CA MET A 304 -7.97 4.85 -28.08
C MET A 304 -8.65 5.62 -29.22
N ASP A 305 -9.96 5.89 -29.12
CA ASP A 305 -10.65 6.75 -30.08
C ASP A 305 -10.07 8.19 -30.04
N MET A 306 -9.78 8.71 -28.84
CA MET A 306 -9.15 10.03 -28.68
C MET A 306 -7.74 10.10 -29.27
N GLU A 307 -6.91 9.06 -29.07
CA GLU A 307 -5.58 8.94 -29.69
C GLU A 307 -5.65 8.97 -31.22
N GLU A 308 -6.75 8.48 -31.80
CA GLU A 308 -7.02 8.49 -33.25
C GLU A 308 -7.77 9.76 -33.72
N GLY A 309 -7.92 10.77 -32.85
CA GLY A 309 -8.58 12.05 -33.15
C GLY A 309 -10.12 12.03 -33.06
N ARG A 310 -10.72 10.90 -32.68
CA ARG A 310 -12.17 10.72 -32.52
C ARG A 310 -12.61 11.05 -31.09
N ALA A 311 -12.54 12.33 -30.71
CA ALA A 311 -12.84 12.78 -29.35
C ALA A 311 -14.31 13.14 -29.08
N SER A 312 -15.20 13.14 -30.08
CA SER A 312 -16.59 13.57 -29.85
C SER A 312 -17.31 12.72 -28.79
N GLY A 313 -17.97 13.38 -27.83
CA GLY A 313 -18.76 12.73 -26.79
C GLY A 313 -17.95 11.94 -25.74
N TYR A 314 -16.63 12.15 -25.64
CA TYR A 314 -15.79 11.39 -24.70
C TYR A 314 -16.24 11.54 -23.24
N GLU A 315 -16.64 12.75 -22.83
CA GLU A 315 -16.98 13.07 -21.44
C GLU A 315 -18.18 12.24 -20.95
N GLU A 316 -19.24 12.16 -21.76
CA GLU A 316 -20.43 11.37 -21.45
C GLU A 316 -20.13 9.87 -21.43
N ARG A 317 -19.30 9.39 -22.36
CA ARG A 317 -18.86 7.98 -22.37
C ARG A 317 -18.06 7.62 -21.11
N ILE A 318 -17.16 8.51 -20.67
CA ILE A 318 -16.41 8.31 -19.42
C ILE A 318 -17.38 8.30 -18.25
N ARG A 319 -18.31 9.26 -18.17
CA ARG A 319 -19.32 9.33 -17.11
C ARG A 319 -20.14 8.05 -17.00
N GLN A 320 -20.58 7.49 -18.13
CA GLN A 320 -21.32 6.22 -18.17
C GLN A 320 -20.49 5.03 -17.65
N VAL A 321 -19.21 4.96 -18.02
CA VAL A 321 -18.31 3.91 -17.50
C VAL A 321 -18.12 4.09 -15.99
N MET A 322 -17.95 5.33 -15.52
CA MET A 322 -17.70 5.62 -14.12
C MET A 322 -18.95 5.51 -13.24
N PHE A 323 -20.16 5.64 -13.79
CA PHE A 323 -21.43 5.54 -13.05
C PHE A 323 -21.60 4.22 -12.29
N ASN A 324 -21.09 3.12 -12.85
CA ASN A 324 -21.15 1.79 -12.24
C ASN A 324 -19.91 1.45 -11.39
N THR A 325 -19.10 2.45 -11.04
CA THR A 325 -17.88 2.24 -10.23
C THR A 325 -18.26 1.97 -8.78
N HIS A 326 -17.58 1.01 -8.15
CA HIS A 326 -17.74 0.75 -6.72
C HIS A 326 -16.88 1.74 -5.93
N PHE A 327 -17.47 2.37 -4.91
CA PHE A 327 -16.80 3.41 -4.11
C PHE A 327 -16.13 2.86 -2.84
N GLY A 328 -15.54 1.67 -2.90
CA GLY A 328 -14.89 1.03 -1.75
C GLY A 328 -15.82 0.30 -0.78
N ALA A 329 -17.06 0.00 -1.20
CA ALA A 329 -17.98 -0.81 -0.41
C ALA A 329 -17.49 -2.27 -0.24
N PRO A 330 -17.79 -2.92 0.90
CA PRO A 330 -17.47 -4.33 1.10
C PRO A 330 -18.21 -5.18 0.07
N HIS A 331 -17.51 -6.14 -0.50
CA HIS A 331 -18.06 -7.06 -1.48
C HIS A 331 -17.39 -8.42 -1.33
N LYS A 332 -18.07 -9.46 -1.84
CA LYS A 332 -17.52 -10.81 -1.82
C LYS A 332 -16.33 -10.87 -2.78
N ARG A 333 -15.18 -11.29 -2.28
CA ARG A 333 -13.99 -11.54 -3.12
C ARG A 333 -14.30 -12.52 -4.25
N ILE A 334 -13.82 -12.20 -5.45
CA ILE A 334 -13.86 -13.08 -6.62
C ILE A 334 -12.43 -13.34 -7.08
N HIS A 335 -12.00 -14.60 -7.12
CA HIS A 335 -10.67 -14.96 -7.60
C HIS A 335 -10.42 -14.36 -9.00
N PRO A 336 -9.28 -13.69 -9.24
CA PRO A 336 -8.05 -13.70 -8.45
C PRO A 336 -7.85 -12.50 -7.49
N GLU A 337 -8.92 -11.87 -7.01
CA GLU A 337 -8.80 -10.80 -6.01
C GLU A 337 -8.07 -11.29 -4.74
N SER A 338 -7.14 -10.47 -4.25
CA SER A 338 -6.32 -10.78 -3.09
C SER A 338 -7.00 -10.36 -1.80
N PHE A 339 -6.77 -11.13 -0.74
CA PHE A 339 -7.16 -10.78 0.63
C PHE A 339 -6.61 -9.41 1.06
N TYR A 340 -5.41 -9.04 0.60
CA TYR A 340 -4.80 -7.75 0.94
C TYR A 340 -5.48 -6.56 0.25
N THR A 341 -6.19 -6.81 -0.87
CA THR A 341 -7.04 -5.81 -1.54
C THR A 341 -8.41 -5.74 -0.88
N ASN A 342 -8.96 -6.88 -0.49
CA ASN A 342 -10.29 -6.97 0.10
C ASN A 342 -10.27 -8.05 1.19
N SER A 343 -10.21 -7.64 2.46
CA SER A 343 -10.17 -8.57 3.60
C SER A 343 -11.56 -8.94 4.15
N TRP A 344 -12.61 -8.62 3.40
CA TRP A 344 -13.98 -8.98 3.74
C TRP A 344 -14.28 -10.45 3.34
N PRO A 345 -14.96 -11.23 4.20
CA PRO A 345 -15.49 -10.86 5.52
C PRO A 345 -14.53 -11.12 6.70
N GLU A 346 -13.37 -11.72 6.47
CA GLU A 346 -12.57 -12.35 7.54
C GLU A 346 -12.04 -11.40 8.60
N CYS A 347 -11.75 -10.15 8.24
CA CYS A 347 -11.26 -9.14 9.18
C CYS A 347 -12.36 -8.30 9.81
N PHE A 348 -13.62 -8.65 9.56
CA PHE A 348 -14.77 -7.89 10.02
C PHE A 348 -15.65 -8.75 10.90
N CYS A 349 -16.16 -8.12 11.94
CA CYS A 349 -17.25 -8.70 12.69
C CYS A 349 -18.52 -8.75 11.82
N GLN A 350 -19.41 -9.69 12.13
CA GLN A 350 -20.69 -9.86 11.48
C GLN A 350 -21.79 -9.27 12.35
N MET A 351 -22.61 -8.39 11.77
CA MET A 351 -23.77 -7.82 12.47
C MET A 351 -24.77 -8.88 12.94
N LYS A 352 -24.87 -10.01 12.22
CA LYS A 352 -25.73 -11.15 12.56
C LYS A 352 -24.94 -12.45 12.49
N ALA A 353 -23.98 -12.62 13.39
CA ALA A 353 -23.25 -13.88 13.50
C ALA A 353 -24.09 -14.97 14.20
N GLY A 354 -23.94 -16.20 13.68
CA GLY A 354 -24.37 -17.42 14.38
C GLY A 354 -23.54 -17.72 15.63
N ASN A 355 -22.29 -17.25 15.69
CA ASN A 355 -21.41 -17.35 16.85
C ASN A 355 -21.24 -16.00 17.54
N GLN A 356 -21.26 -15.97 18.87
CA GLN A 356 -21.14 -14.73 19.65
C GLN A 356 -19.78 -14.03 19.42
N ALA A 357 -18.70 -14.80 19.22
CA ALA A 357 -17.35 -14.28 19.01
C ALA A 357 -17.20 -13.46 17.72
N ASP A 358 -18.07 -13.68 16.74
CA ASP A 358 -18.01 -13.00 15.45
C ASP A 358 -18.93 -11.77 15.42
N ARG A 359 -19.71 -11.47 16.49
CA ARG A 359 -20.62 -10.32 16.51
C ARG A 359 -19.87 -9.01 16.63
N CYS A 360 -20.35 -7.99 15.90
CA CYS A 360 -19.81 -6.64 16.04
C CYS A 360 -20.05 -6.09 17.45
N PRO A 361 -19.05 -5.38 18.03
CA PRO A 361 -19.29 -4.59 19.22
C PRO A 361 -20.46 -3.63 18.99
N PRO A 362 -21.30 -3.37 20.01
CA PRO A 362 -22.47 -2.50 19.88
C PRO A 362 -22.11 -1.02 19.69
N ASP A 363 -20.88 -0.60 20.02
CA ASP A 363 -20.43 0.78 19.97
C ASP A 363 -19.81 1.16 18.61
N ASN A 364 -20.01 2.41 18.19
CA ASN A 364 -19.58 2.93 16.91
C ASN A 364 -18.05 3.05 16.84
N VAL A 365 -17.41 2.15 16.09
CA VAL A 365 -15.94 1.98 16.00
C VAL A 365 -15.22 3.25 15.53
N ASN A 366 -15.91 4.15 14.82
CA ASN A 366 -15.35 5.42 14.37
C ASN A 366 -14.97 6.35 15.55
N ASP A 367 -15.78 6.37 16.62
CA ASP A 367 -15.53 7.21 17.80
C ASP A 367 -14.29 6.72 18.58
N VAL A 368 -14.08 5.40 18.61
CA VAL A 368 -12.90 4.78 19.23
C VAL A 368 -11.64 5.05 18.41
N LEU A 369 -11.73 5.07 17.08
CA LEU A 369 -10.57 5.29 16.20
C LEU A 369 -10.10 6.76 16.19
N GLU A 370 -11.01 7.73 16.16
CA GLU A 370 -10.63 9.15 16.31
C GLU A 370 -9.99 9.42 17.68
N SER A 371 -10.54 8.82 18.74
CA SER A 371 -9.97 8.94 20.09
C SER A 371 -8.57 8.32 20.23
N GLN A 372 -8.20 7.28 19.46
CA GLN A 372 -6.86 6.68 19.53
C GLN A 372 -5.78 7.50 18.82
N PHE A 373 -6.16 8.34 17.86
CA PHE A 373 -5.25 9.32 17.26
C PHE A 373 -5.12 10.57 18.16
N GLN A 374 -6.21 11.05 18.75
CA GLN A 374 -6.21 12.20 19.67
C GLN A 374 -5.51 11.89 21.00
N ASN A 375 -5.80 10.73 21.63
CA ASN A 375 -5.17 10.35 22.91
C ASN A 375 -3.65 10.15 22.82
N LYS A 376 -3.08 9.92 21.63
CA LYS A 376 -1.61 9.89 21.46
C LYS A 376 -1.00 11.29 21.44
N GLU A 377 -1.73 12.29 20.94
CA GLU A 377 -1.31 13.70 20.98
C GLU A 377 -1.39 14.25 22.41
N ASP A 378 -2.44 13.90 23.17
CA ASP A 378 -2.62 14.36 24.55
C ASP A 378 -1.58 13.76 25.52
N VAL A 379 -1.21 12.48 25.35
CA VAL A 379 -0.18 11.84 26.17
C VAL A 379 1.23 12.39 25.88
N GLU A 380 1.53 12.81 24.64
CA GLU A 380 2.78 13.50 24.31
C GLU A 380 2.81 14.95 24.80
N ALA A 381 1.66 15.65 24.82
CA ALA A 381 1.51 17.00 25.35
C ALA A 381 1.60 17.06 26.89
N GLU A 382 1.04 16.09 27.61
CA GLU A 382 1.18 15.99 29.06
C GLU A 382 2.62 15.66 29.49
N ALA A 383 3.34 14.84 28.71
CA ALA A 383 4.74 14.53 28.96
C ALA A 383 5.67 15.75 28.76
N THR A 384 5.35 16.65 27.82
CA THR A 384 6.13 17.88 27.60
C THR A 384 5.85 18.93 28.69
N ASN A 385 4.59 19.10 29.12
CA ASN A 385 4.24 20.06 30.19
C ASN A 385 4.75 19.66 31.59
N GLN A 386 5.00 18.37 31.85
CA GLN A 386 5.64 17.92 33.10
C GLN A 386 7.15 18.15 33.12
N THR A 387 7.79 18.36 31.97
CA THR A 387 9.26 18.58 31.92
C THR A 387 9.61 20.06 32.12
N ASP A 388 8.74 20.99 31.72
CA ASP A 388 8.97 22.44 31.84
C ASP A 388 8.56 23.04 33.20
N SER A 389 7.85 22.28 34.05
CA SER A 389 7.42 22.74 35.38
C SER A 389 8.43 22.44 36.50
N ASN A 390 9.57 21.81 36.20
CA ASN A 390 10.59 21.42 37.19
C ASN A 390 11.94 22.15 37.08
N SER A 391 12.04 23.23 36.29
CA SER A 391 13.32 23.96 36.09
C SER A 391 13.36 25.40 36.62
N SER A 392 12.48 25.79 37.54
CA SER A 392 12.43 27.16 38.05
C SER A 392 12.24 27.23 39.57
N MET A 393 13.19 26.68 40.33
CA MET A 393 13.47 27.12 41.71
C MET A 393 14.82 26.55 42.17
N GLU A 394 15.91 27.29 41.93
CA GLU A 394 17.11 27.30 42.81
C GLU A 394 18.10 28.39 42.35
N THR A 395 17.88 29.63 42.81
CA THR A 395 18.93 30.64 42.99
C THR A 395 18.61 31.56 44.19
N GLY A 396 19.50 31.58 45.19
CA GLY A 396 19.49 32.45 46.37
C GLY A 396 19.33 31.64 47.66
N VAL A 397 20.37 31.35 48.45
CA VAL A 397 21.36 32.21 49.14
C VAL A 397 22.59 31.38 49.48
#